data_AF-A0A1P8YQM4-F1
#
_entry.id   AF-A0A1P8YQM4-F1
#
_cell.length_a   1.000
_cell.length_b   1.000
_cell.length_c   1.000
_cell.angle_alpha   90.00
_cell.angle_beta   90.00
_cell.angle_gamma   90.00
#
_symmetry.space_group_name_H-M   'P 1'
#
loop_
_entity.id
_entity.type
_entity.pdbx_description
1 polymer ?
#
loop_
_entity_poly.entity_id
_entity_poly.type
_entity_poly.pdbx_seq_one_letter_code
_entity_poly.pdbx_strand_id
1 'polypeptide(L)'
;MDTVWGDIRDAEVVAAAVAGVEVVLHLAAMIPPASELDPELARQINVDGTRNVVDACLAQPRPPKLLFASTFDVHGHTLDRDPPRRVDDPRVATDAYTAHKIEGEDMVRESGLDWFIPRFADVPILGLRKPDPIMFEIGLENRIEVLHPADAAVAVANALETPAVWGRVLFLGGGAGCQITYRQFLTEMLGAMGLDMLPDDAFSGKVYATDWVDTAAGQRLLGYQRRVFDDIVSDIAATLGWRRHLMPLARPFARRAMLRMSPYAGPTRVPAAPR
;
A
#
# COMPACT_ATOMS: atom_id res chain seq x y z
N MET A 1 -23.34 -10.42 9.52
CA MET A 1 -22.58 -10.09 8.30
C MET A 1 -22.63 -11.34 7.45
N ASP A 2 -23.25 -11.25 6.28
CA ASP A 2 -23.30 -12.38 5.37
C ASP A 2 -21.94 -12.48 4.68
N THR A 3 -21.44 -13.71 4.48
CA THR A 3 -20.12 -13.96 3.89
C THR A 3 -20.30 -14.91 2.72
N VAL A 4 -19.78 -14.52 1.56
CA VAL A 4 -19.75 -15.33 0.35
C VAL A 4 -18.30 -15.71 0.08
N TRP A 5 -18.02 -17.01 0.03
CA TRP A 5 -16.72 -17.50 -0.39
C TRP A 5 -16.68 -17.63 -1.91
N GLY A 6 -15.65 -17.07 -2.53
CA GLY A 6 -15.57 -17.06 -3.99
C GLY A 6 -14.33 -16.37 -4.53
N ASP A 7 -14.19 -16.42 -5.85
CA ASP A 7 -13.09 -15.83 -6.60
C ASP A 7 -13.64 -14.70 -7.48
N ILE A 8 -12.94 -13.57 -7.52
CA ILE A 8 -13.32 -12.40 -8.32
C ILE A 8 -13.34 -12.70 -9.83
N ARG A 9 -12.65 -13.77 -10.24
CA ARG A 9 -12.64 -14.27 -11.63
C ARG A 9 -13.92 -14.98 -12.02
N ASP A 10 -14.74 -15.42 -11.06
CA ASP A 10 -16.03 -16.06 -11.30
C ASP A 10 -17.13 -15.00 -11.37
N ALA A 11 -17.59 -14.70 -12.59
CA ALA A 11 -18.59 -13.68 -12.84
C ALA A 11 -19.95 -13.97 -12.18
N GLU A 12 -20.34 -15.25 -12.03
CA GLU A 12 -21.62 -15.62 -11.42
C GLU A 12 -21.59 -15.36 -9.91
N VAL A 13 -20.48 -15.73 -9.27
CA VAL A 13 -20.23 -15.44 -7.86
C VAL A 13 -20.21 -13.94 -7.60
N VAL A 14 -19.52 -13.16 -8.45
CA VAL A 14 -19.46 -11.70 -8.32
C VAL A 14 -20.86 -11.08 -8.51
N ALA A 15 -21.63 -11.52 -9.50
CA ALA A 15 -22.99 -11.05 -9.72
C ALA A 15 -23.90 -11.32 -8.51
N ALA A 16 -23.78 -12.51 -7.91
CA ALA A 16 -24.52 -12.85 -6.70
C ALA A 16 -24.11 -11.98 -5.49
N ALA A 17 -22.82 -11.65 -5.35
CA ALA A 17 -22.32 -10.80 -4.28
C ALA A 17 -22.73 -9.32 -4.41
N VAL A 18 -22.89 -8.84 -5.65
CA VAL A 18 -23.31 -7.46 -5.96
C VAL A 18 -24.84 -7.28 -5.88
N ALA A 19 -25.60 -8.37 -5.92
CA ALA A 19 -27.06 -8.30 -5.95
C ALA A 19 -27.66 -7.55 -4.75
N GLY A 20 -28.35 -6.45 -5.03
CA GLY A 20 -29.11 -5.69 -4.03
C GLY A 20 -28.28 -4.81 -3.08
N VAL A 21 -26.96 -4.69 -3.29
CA VAL A 21 -26.11 -3.77 -2.49
C VAL A 21 -26.21 -2.34 -3.01
N GLU A 22 -25.95 -1.36 -2.14
CA GLU A 22 -25.97 0.07 -2.50
C GLU A 22 -24.58 0.60 -2.89
N VAL A 23 -23.53 0.00 -2.33
CA VAL A 23 -22.14 0.37 -2.57
C VAL A 23 -21.27 -0.88 -2.61
N VAL A 24 -20.34 -0.92 -3.57
CA VAL A 24 -19.29 -1.93 -3.69
C VAL A 24 -17.94 -1.30 -3.33
N LEU A 25 -17.25 -1.91 -2.36
CA LEU A 25 -15.86 -1.59 -2.03
C LEU A 25 -14.94 -2.61 -2.70
N HIS A 26 -14.42 -2.29 -3.88
CA HIS A 26 -13.54 -3.19 -4.64
C HIS A 26 -12.09 -3.05 -4.17
N LEU A 27 -11.70 -3.93 -3.24
CA LEU A 27 -10.37 -3.98 -2.62
C LEU A 27 -9.52 -5.17 -3.11
N ALA A 28 -10.11 -6.11 -3.85
CA ALA A 28 -9.44 -7.33 -4.26
C ALA A 28 -8.35 -7.04 -5.30
N ALA A 29 -7.13 -7.50 -5.05
CA ALA A 29 -6.02 -7.44 -5.98
C ALA A 29 -4.93 -8.47 -5.62
N MET A 30 -4.22 -8.94 -6.63
CA MET A 30 -2.90 -9.56 -6.49
C MET A 30 -1.84 -8.46 -6.65
N ILE A 31 -1.03 -8.27 -5.60
CA ILE A 31 -0.02 -7.21 -5.51
C ILE A 31 1.41 -7.80 -5.58
N PRO A 32 2.45 -6.98 -5.82
CA PRO A 32 3.83 -7.43 -5.78
C PRO A 32 4.21 -8.03 -4.41
N PRO A 33 5.10 -9.04 -4.37
CA PRO A 33 5.78 -9.65 -5.51
C PRO A 33 4.93 -10.69 -6.26
N ALA A 34 3.77 -11.10 -5.75
CA ALA A 34 2.96 -12.17 -6.34
C ALA A 34 2.50 -11.83 -7.77
N SER A 35 2.19 -10.56 -8.05
CA SER A 35 1.84 -10.11 -9.40
C SER A 35 2.95 -10.32 -10.42
N GLU A 36 4.21 -10.17 -10.01
CA GLU A 36 5.37 -10.31 -10.90
C GLU A 36 5.79 -11.78 -11.05
N LEU A 37 5.46 -12.61 -10.06
CA LEU A 37 5.71 -14.05 -10.09
C LEU A 37 4.70 -14.78 -11.00
N ASP A 38 3.46 -14.32 -11.07
CA ASP A 38 2.44 -14.84 -11.99
C ASP A 38 1.62 -13.71 -12.64
N PRO A 39 2.17 -13.02 -13.66
CA PRO A 39 1.53 -11.87 -14.28
C PRO A 39 0.20 -12.19 -14.97
N GLU A 40 0.04 -13.41 -15.50
CA GLU A 40 -1.20 -13.82 -16.15
C GLU A 40 -2.31 -14.03 -15.14
N LEU A 41 -2.05 -14.73 -14.03
CA LEU A 41 -3.00 -14.82 -12.93
C LEU A 41 -3.31 -13.44 -12.34
N ALA A 42 -2.30 -12.59 -12.20
CA ALA A 42 -2.48 -11.22 -11.73
C ALA A 42 -3.38 -10.41 -12.66
N ARG A 43 -3.28 -10.58 -13.98
CA ARG A 43 -4.16 -9.93 -14.96
C ARG A 43 -5.59 -10.44 -14.82
N GLN A 44 -5.79 -11.75 -14.70
CA GLN A 44 -7.12 -12.34 -14.48
C GLN A 44 -7.78 -11.82 -13.20
N ILE A 45 -7.02 -11.65 -12.13
CA ILE A 45 -7.54 -11.13 -10.86
C ILE A 45 -7.78 -9.62 -10.93
N ASN A 46 -6.76 -8.85 -11.34
CA ASN A 46 -6.77 -7.40 -11.20
C ASN A 46 -7.55 -6.70 -12.31
N VAL A 47 -7.52 -7.23 -13.54
CA VAL A 47 -8.18 -6.62 -14.71
C VAL A 47 -9.50 -7.33 -14.99
N ASP A 48 -9.46 -8.64 -15.27
CA ASP A 48 -10.67 -9.39 -15.63
C ASP A 48 -11.65 -9.46 -14.44
N GLY A 49 -11.14 -9.63 -13.22
CA GLY A 49 -11.96 -9.54 -12.00
C GLY A 49 -12.57 -8.16 -11.76
N THR A 50 -11.85 -7.08 -12.07
CA THR A 50 -12.41 -5.71 -12.00
C THR A 50 -13.53 -5.53 -13.04
N ARG A 51 -13.36 -6.10 -14.24
CA ARG A 51 -14.41 -6.11 -15.27
C ARG A 51 -15.65 -6.84 -14.79
N ASN A 52 -15.51 -8.01 -14.17
CA ASN A 52 -16.63 -8.75 -13.59
C ASN A 52 -17.41 -7.90 -12.57
N VAL A 53 -16.73 -7.15 -11.72
CA VAL A 53 -17.37 -6.25 -10.74
C VAL A 53 -18.13 -5.13 -11.44
N VAL A 54 -17.51 -4.46 -12.41
CA VAL A 54 -18.13 -3.36 -13.16
C VAL A 54 -19.38 -3.86 -13.91
N ASP A 55 -19.26 -4.98 -14.62
CA ASP A 55 -20.37 -5.58 -15.38
C ASP A 55 -21.51 -6.01 -14.45
N ALA A 56 -21.20 -6.62 -13.30
CA ALA A 56 -22.19 -7.00 -12.30
C ALA A 56 -22.92 -5.79 -11.69
N CYS A 57 -22.21 -4.68 -11.45
CA CYS A 57 -22.80 -3.43 -10.97
C CYS A 57 -23.75 -2.83 -12.02
N LEU A 58 -23.32 -2.77 -13.29
CA LEU A 58 -24.11 -2.22 -14.39
C LEU A 58 -25.36 -3.07 -14.71
N ALA A 59 -25.31 -4.37 -14.45
CA ALA A 59 -26.45 -5.27 -14.62
C ALA A 59 -27.56 -5.10 -13.56
N GLN A 60 -27.30 -4.38 -12.45
CA GLN A 60 -28.32 -4.16 -11.42
C GLN A 60 -29.40 -3.17 -11.92
N PRO A 61 -30.68 -3.35 -11.56
CA PRO A 61 -31.74 -2.40 -11.87
C PRO A 61 -31.47 -0.98 -11.36
N ARG A 62 -30.73 -0.89 -10.24
CA ARG A 62 -30.15 0.36 -9.71
C ARG A 62 -28.67 0.08 -9.45
N PRO A 63 -27.76 0.51 -10.36
CA PRO A 63 -26.34 0.27 -10.19
C PRO A 63 -25.82 0.82 -8.85
N PRO A 64 -25.07 0.03 -8.06
CA PRO A 64 -24.46 0.51 -6.84
C PRO A 64 -23.35 1.51 -7.15
N LYS A 65 -22.97 2.29 -6.15
CA LYS A 65 -21.74 3.09 -6.23
C LYS A 65 -20.52 2.18 -6.14
N LEU A 66 -19.42 2.55 -6.77
CA LEU A 66 -18.19 1.75 -6.80
C LEU A 66 -16.98 2.51 -6.26
N LEU A 67 -16.45 2.08 -5.12
CA LEU A 67 -15.13 2.49 -4.68
C LEU A 67 -14.10 1.51 -5.24
N PHE A 68 -13.15 1.99 -6.03
CA PHE A 68 -12.04 1.20 -6.54
C PHE A 68 -10.74 1.59 -5.84
N ALA A 69 -10.20 0.70 -5.01
CA ALA A 69 -8.96 0.98 -4.31
C ALA A 69 -7.78 0.97 -5.28
N SER A 70 -7.17 2.13 -5.48
CA SER A 70 -5.96 2.31 -6.28
C SER A 70 -4.77 2.63 -5.37
N THR A 71 -3.62 2.91 -5.96
CA THR A 71 -2.34 3.13 -5.27
C THR A 71 -1.65 4.37 -5.80
N PHE A 72 -0.78 4.99 -5.00
CA PHE A 72 0.16 5.99 -5.48
C PHE A 72 1.10 5.45 -6.57
N ASP A 73 1.47 4.16 -6.50
CA ASP A 73 2.47 3.54 -7.39
C ASP A 73 2.15 3.70 -8.88
N VAL A 74 0.89 3.97 -9.25
CA VAL A 74 0.49 4.28 -10.63
C VAL A 74 1.20 5.50 -11.22
N HIS A 75 1.86 6.32 -10.40
CA HIS A 75 2.67 7.47 -10.83
C HIS A 75 4.14 7.13 -11.09
N GLY A 76 4.56 5.90 -10.79
CA GLY A 76 5.93 5.43 -10.99
C GLY A 76 6.95 6.15 -10.11
N HIS A 77 8.18 6.27 -10.63
CA HIS A 77 9.30 6.86 -9.90
C HIS A 77 9.28 8.40 -10.01
N THR A 78 9.13 9.10 -8.88
CA THR A 78 8.93 10.57 -8.87
C THR A 78 9.90 11.36 -7.99
N LEU A 79 10.92 10.71 -7.42
CA LEU A 79 11.82 11.34 -6.45
C LEU A 79 12.60 12.56 -7.03
N ASP A 80 12.80 12.57 -8.35
CA ASP A 80 13.43 13.65 -9.12
C ASP A 80 12.54 14.91 -9.27
N ARG A 81 11.29 14.85 -8.81
CA ARG A 81 10.33 15.94 -8.88
C ARG A 81 10.06 16.54 -7.51
N ASP A 82 9.61 17.80 -7.51
CA ASP A 82 9.24 18.50 -6.29
C ASP A 82 8.01 17.85 -5.62
N PRO A 83 8.07 17.59 -4.30
CA PRO A 83 6.92 17.16 -3.52
C PRO A 83 6.05 18.36 -3.06
N PRO A 84 4.80 18.12 -2.63
CA PRO A 84 4.11 16.84 -2.67
C PRO A 84 3.60 16.52 -4.09
N ARG A 85 3.47 15.22 -4.38
CA ARG A 85 2.86 14.73 -5.62
C ARG A 85 1.37 15.04 -5.64
N ARG A 86 0.83 15.31 -6.82
CA ARG A 86 -0.56 15.74 -7.04
C ARG A 86 -1.32 14.69 -7.82
N VAL A 87 -2.63 14.60 -7.60
CA VAL A 87 -3.46 13.52 -8.17
C VAL A 87 -3.52 13.53 -9.71
N ASP A 88 -3.29 14.70 -10.30
CA ASP A 88 -3.24 14.96 -11.74
C ASP A 88 -1.84 14.73 -12.35
N ASP A 89 -0.85 14.37 -11.53
CA ASP A 89 0.44 13.93 -12.04
C ASP A 89 0.27 12.76 -13.04
N PRO A 90 1.14 12.65 -14.06
CA PRO A 90 1.04 11.57 -15.03
C PRO A 90 1.04 10.19 -14.36
N ARG A 91 0.21 9.28 -14.85
CA ARG A 91 0.29 7.86 -14.51
C ARG A 91 1.33 7.21 -15.43
N VAL A 92 2.25 6.45 -14.85
CA VAL A 92 3.34 5.75 -15.53
C VAL A 92 3.45 4.37 -14.91
N ALA A 93 3.05 3.33 -15.67
CA ALA A 93 3.22 1.96 -15.24
C ALA A 93 4.71 1.61 -15.12
N THR A 94 5.10 0.98 -14.02
CA THR A 94 6.46 0.50 -13.75
C THR A 94 6.56 -1.02 -13.72
N ASP A 95 5.43 -1.71 -13.59
CA ASP A 95 5.31 -3.17 -13.48
C ASP A 95 3.89 -3.63 -13.91
N ALA A 96 3.63 -4.95 -13.83
CA ALA A 96 2.33 -5.50 -14.20
C ALA A 96 1.22 -4.99 -13.27
N TYR A 97 1.48 -4.91 -11.96
CA TYR A 97 0.51 -4.44 -10.99
C TYR A 97 0.01 -3.01 -11.25
N THR A 98 0.94 -2.08 -11.47
CA THR A 98 0.65 -0.67 -11.76
C THR A 98 -0.04 -0.51 -13.11
N ALA A 99 0.34 -1.29 -14.13
CA ALA A 99 -0.38 -1.35 -15.40
C ALA A 99 -1.84 -1.80 -15.20
N HIS A 100 -2.07 -2.88 -14.45
CA HIS A 100 -3.41 -3.39 -14.16
C HIS A 100 -4.25 -2.38 -13.35
N LYS A 101 -3.65 -1.66 -12.39
CA LYS A 101 -4.35 -0.61 -11.64
C LYS A 101 -4.73 0.58 -12.52
N ILE A 102 -3.86 1.01 -13.44
CA ILE A 102 -4.17 2.07 -14.41
C ILE A 102 -5.33 1.65 -15.31
N GLU A 103 -5.30 0.43 -15.85
CA GLU A 103 -6.40 -0.11 -16.67
C GLU A 103 -7.71 -0.20 -15.88
N GLY A 104 -7.66 -0.66 -14.62
CA GLY A 104 -8.82 -0.70 -13.74
C GLY A 104 -9.38 0.69 -13.42
N GLU A 105 -8.53 1.69 -13.19
CA GLU A 105 -8.98 3.07 -13.02
C GLU A 105 -9.73 3.58 -14.26
N ASP A 106 -9.20 3.33 -15.45
CA ASP A 106 -9.82 3.78 -16.71
C ASP A 106 -11.16 3.07 -16.94
N MET A 107 -11.20 1.75 -16.73
CA MET A 107 -12.42 0.95 -16.81
C MET A 107 -13.51 1.48 -15.87
N VAL A 108 -13.17 1.79 -14.62
CA VAL A 108 -14.14 2.31 -13.64
C VAL A 108 -14.61 3.70 -14.03
N ARG A 109 -13.69 4.59 -14.46
CA ARG A 109 -14.02 5.97 -14.84
C ARG A 109 -14.94 6.05 -16.06
N GLU A 110 -14.76 5.13 -17.00
CA GLU A 110 -15.50 5.07 -18.26
C GLU A 110 -16.81 4.25 -18.16
N SER A 111 -17.02 3.51 -17.05
CA SER A 111 -18.15 2.59 -16.87
C SER A 111 -19.53 3.26 -16.84
N GLY A 112 -19.61 4.55 -16.49
CA GLY A 112 -20.87 5.25 -16.21
C GLY A 112 -21.45 5.01 -14.80
N LEU A 113 -20.77 4.25 -13.94
CA LEU A 113 -21.12 4.11 -12.52
C LEU A 113 -20.82 5.40 -11.74
N ASP A 114 -21.46 5.57 -10.57
CA ASP A 114 -21.04 6.56 -9.59
C ASP A 114 -19.83 6.00 -8.83
N TRP A 115 -18.64 6.54 -9.04
CA TRP A 115 -17.39 5.92 -8.59
C TRP A 115 -16.53 6.83 -7.71
N PHE A 116 -15.68 6.24 -6.88
CA PHE A 116 -14.63 6.94 -6.14
C PHE A 116 -13.33 6.15 -6.21
N ILE A 117 -12.22 6.80 -6.57
CA ILE A 117 -10.90 6.16 -6.66
C ILE A 117 -9.96 6.80 -5.65
N PRO A 118 -9.84 6.25 -4.44
CA PRO A 118 -8.74 6.58 -3.56
C PRO A 118 -7.45 5.93 -4.06
N ARG A 119 -6.42 6.73 -4.29
CA ARG A 119 -5.03 6.28 -4.45
C ARG A 119 -4.38 6.30 -3.07
N PHE A 120 -4.22 5.13 -2.47
CA PHE A 120 -3.58 5.02 -1.17
C PHE A 120 -2.07 5.22 -1.28
N ALA A 121 -1.49 5.94 -0.31
CA ALA A 121 -0.07 5.85 0.01
C ALA A 121 0.24 4.50 0.71
N ASP A 122 1.43 4.33 1.30
CA ASP A 122 1.78 3.06 1.95
C ASP A 122 0.88 2.81 3.17
N VAL A 123 0.15 1.68 3.19
CA VAL A 123 -0.69 1.27 4.33
C VAL A 123 -0.02 0.08 5.01
N PRO A 124 0.81 0.31 6.05
CA PRO A 124 1.60 -0.75 6.64
C PRO A 124 0.74 -1.75 7.42
N ILE A 125 1.12 -3.03 7.37
CA ILE A 125 0.52 -4.07 8.20
C ILE A 125 1.01 -3.88 9.64
N LEU A 126 0.09 -3.66 10.58
CA LEU A 126 0.40 -3.54 12.01
C LEU A 126 0.63 -4.93 12.60
N GLY A 127 1.84 -5.47 12.43
CA GLY A 127 2.22 -6.76 12.98
C GLY A 127 3.60 -7.24 12.54
N LEU A 128 4.03 -8.37 13.12
CA LEU A 128 5.27 -9.03 12.75
C LEU A 128 5.20 -9.53 11.31
N ARG A 129 5.96 -8.87 10.42
CA ARG A 129 6.18 -9.34 9.05
C ARG A 129 7.47 -10.15 9.00
N LYS A 130 7.49 -11.21 8.19
CA LYS A 130 8.75 -11.82 7.79
C LYS A 130 9.52 -10.80 6.93
N PRO A 131 10.82 -10.58 7.17
CA PRO A 131 11.60 -9.74 6.26
C PRO A 131 11.49 -10.31 4.85
N ASP A 132 11.43 -9.42 3.87
CA ASP A 132 11.30 -9.74 2.45
C ASP A 132 12.43 -9.02 1.69
N PRO A 133 13.08 -9.66 0.69
CA PRO A 133 14.18 -9.03 -0.05
C PRO A 133 13.84 -7.65 -0.63
N ILE A 134 12.56 -7.37 -0.92
CA ILE A 134 12.11 -6.08 -1.45
C ILE A 134 12.51 -4.89 -0.57
N MET A 135 12.68 -5.08 0.74
CA MET A 135 13.10 -3.99 1.64
C MET A 135 14.50 -3.45 1.31
N PHE A 136 15.33 -4.24 0.62
CA PHE A 136 16.65 -3.83 0.17
C PHE A 136 16.64 -3.18 -1.20
N GLU A 137 15.55 -3.31 -1.97
CA GLU A 137 15.41 -2.69 -3.28
C GLU A 137 15.03 -1.20 -3.20
N ILE A 138 14.44 -0.76 -2.08
CA ILE A 138 14.05 0.64 -1.88
C ILE A 138 15.26 1.43 -1.37
N GLY A 139 15.68 2.45 -2.13
CA GLY A 139 16.73 3.38 -1.70
C GLY A 139 16.36 4.15 -0.43
N LEU A 140 17.33 4.31 0.47
CA LEU A 140 17.14 4.89 1.81
C LEU A 140 16.67 6.34 1.80
N GLU A 141 17.01 7.10 0.75
CA GLU A 141 16.62 8.50 0.59
C GLU A 141 15.27 8.68 -0.13
N ASN A 142 14.60 7.58 -0.52
CA ASN A 142 13.24 7.67 -1.06
C ASN A 142 12.31 8.33 -0.02
N ARG A 143 11.48 9.25 -0.48
CA ARG A 143 10.38 9.82 0.30
C ARG A 143 9.26 8.79 0.34
N ILE A 144 8.66 8.57 1.51
CA ILE A 144 7.52 7.67 1.70
C ILE A 144 6.51 8.36 2.61
N GLU A 145 5.24 8.27 2.25
CA GLU A 145 4.13 8.65 3.12
C GLU A 145 3.38 7.40 3.57
N VAL A 146 3.26 7.23 4.87
CA VAL A 146 2.54 6.09 5.47
C VAL A 146 1.16 6.51 5.95
N LEU A 147 0.17 5.65 5.79
CA LEU A 147 -1.19 5.84 6.24
C LEU A 147 -1.57 4.70 7.19
N HIS A 148 -1.83 5.04 8.44
CA HIS A 148 -2.25 4.06 9.43
C HIS A 148 -3.53 3.30 8.96
N PRO A 149 -3.60 1.96 9.02
CA PRO A 149 -4.75 1.19 8.50
C PRO A 149 -6.11 1.59 9.09
N ALA A 150 -6.16 1.94 10.38
CA ALA A 150 -7.39 2.45 10.99
C ALA A 150 -7.83 3.80 10.40
N ASP A 151 -6.89 4.67 10.01
CA ASP A 151 -7.20 5.94 9.38
C ASP A 151 -7.64 5.72 7.92
N ALA A 152 -7.04 4.76 7.21
CA ALA A 152 -7.53 4.32 5.90
C ALA A 152 -8.98 3.79 5.99
N ALA A 153 -9.29 2.99 7.01
CA ALA A 153 -10.65 2.49 7.24
C ALA A 153 -11.64 3.63 7.56
N VAL A 154 -11.24 4.62 8.37
CA VAL A 154 -12.05 5.82 8.63
C VAL A 154 -12.27 6.62 7.34
N ALA A 155 -11.25 6.76 6.49
CA ALA A 155 -11.38 7.45 5.21
C ALA A 155 -12.42 6.77 4.31
N VAL A 156 -12.35 5.45 4.18
CA VAL A 156 -13.30 4.65 3.39
C VAL A 156 -14.71 4.74 3.98
N ALA A 157 -14.86 4.61 5.31
CA ALA A 157 -16.16 4.72 5.96
C ALA A 157 -16.80 6.11 5.76
N ASN A 158 -16.02 7.18 5.94
CA ASN A 158 -16.51 8.54 5.74
C ASN A 158 -16.80 8.85 4.26
N ALA A 159 -16.11 8.20 3.31
CA ALA A 159 -16.37 8.37 1.89
C ALA A 159 -17.79 7.90 1.51
N LEU A 160 -18.30 6.84 2.15
CA LEU A 160 -19.66 6.34 1.94
C LEU A 160 -20.72 7.40 2.22
N GLU A 161 -20.48 8.24 3.24
CA GLU A 161 -21.40 9.28 3.70
C GLU A 161 -21.10 10.67 3.10
N THR A 162 -20.14 10.76 2.17
CA THR A 162 -19.69 12.05 1.60
C THR A 162 -20.01 12.14 0.12
N PRO A 163 -21.16 12.72 -0.29
CA PRO A 163 -21.52 12.86 -1.70
C PRO A 163 -20.44 13.52 -2.57
N ALA A 164 -19.66 14.42 -1.99
CA ALA A 164 -18.66 15.20 -2.71
C ALA A 164 -17.43 14.40 -3.20
N VAL A 165 -17.19 13.17 -2.72
CA VAL A 165 -16.05 12.35 -3.19
C VAL A 165 -16.37 11.55 -4.45
N TRP A 166 -17.64 11.28 -4.72
CA TRP A 166 -18.03 10.50 -5.88
C TRP A 166 -17.78 11.30 -7.18
N GLY A 167 -17.29 10.61 -8.20
CA GLY A 167 -16.73 11.17 -9.44
C GLY A 167 -15.30 11.71 -9.31
N ARG A 168 -14.56 11.39 -8.23
CA ARG A 168 -13.22 11.93 -7.99
C ARG A 168 -12.15 10.87 -7.76
N VAL A 169 -10.92 11.26 -8.09
CA VAL A 169 -9.70 10.61 -7.63
C VAL A 169 -9.12 11.46 -6.51
N LEU A 170 -8.68 10.84 -5.41
CA LEU A 170 -7.99 11.52 -4.30
C LEU A 170 -6.81 10.70 -3.83
N PHE A 171 -5.72 11.36 -3.41
CA PHE A 171 -4.71 10.69 -2.60
C PHE A 171 -5.18 10.55 -1.16
N LEU A 172 -5.04 9.35 -0.62
CA LEU A 172 -5.21 9.06 0.80
C LEU A 172 -3.87 8.65 1.40
N GLY A 173 -3.34 9.47 2.29
CA GLY A 173 -2.04 9.31 2.95
C GLY A 173 -2.11 9.80 4.40
N GLY A 174 -1.10 9.56 5.23
CA GLY A 174 -1.11 9.95 6.64
C GLY A 174 -0.95 11.45 6.90
N GLY A 175 -0.62 12.24 5.88
CA GLY A 175 -0.39 13.68 6.00
C GLY A 175 1.01 14.00 6.54
N ALA A 176 1.25 15.28 6.86
CA ALA A 176 2.59 15.79 7.17
C ALA A 176 3.30 15.05 8.32
N GLY A 177 2.56 14.54 9.32
CA GLY A 177 3.12 13.75 10.42
C GLY A 177 3.55 12.33 10.04
N CYS A 178 3.31 11.92 8.79
CA CYS A 178 3.65 10.61 8.24
C CYS A 178 4.50 10.69 6.96
N GLN A 179 4.93 11.90 6.57
CA GLN A 179 5.82 12.14 5.44
C GLN A 179 7.27 12.02 5.91
N ILE A 180 7.88 10.87 5.65
CA ILE A 180 9.22 10.50 6.15
C ILE A 180 10.11 10.01 5.01
N THR A 181 11.37 9.72 5.31
CA THR A 181 12.27 9.00 4.39
C THR A 181 12.23 7.50 4.66
N TYR A 182 12.58 6.69 3.67
CA TYR A 182 12.66 5.25 3.86
C TYR A 182 13.70 4.84 4.91
N ARG A 183 14.80 5.60 5.04
CA ARG A 183 15.77 5.47 6.14
C ARG A 183 15.11 5.63 7.50
N GLN A 184 14.33 6.68 7.69
CA GLN A 184 13.61 6.92 8.93
C GLN A 184 12.62 5.79 9.20
N PHE A 185 11.84 5.41 8.18
CA PHE A 185 10.89 4.30 8.26
C PHE A 185 11.56 3.02 8.78
N LEU A 186 12.65 2.58 8.13
CA LEU A 186 13.36 1.37 8.54
C LEU A 186 14.00 1.48 9.92
N THR A 187 14.60 2.63 10.24
CA THR A 187 15.25 2.86 11.53
C THR A 187 14.26 2.68 12.67
N GLU A 188 13.08 3.31 12.56
CA GLU A 188 12.08 3.28 13.61
C GLU A 188 11.33 1.93 13.66
N MET A 189 11.03 1.32 12.52
CA MET A 189 10.40 -0.01 12.48
C MET A 189 11.31 -1.11 13.02
N LEU A 190 12.60 -1.10 12.65
CA LEU A 190 13.59 -2.02 13.22
C LEU A 190 13.78 -1.75 14.71
N GLY A 191 13.83 -0.48 15.11
CA GLY A 191 13.92 -0.07 16.51
C GLY A 191 12.75 -0.57 17.35
N ALA A 192 11.52 -0.47 16.85
CA ALA A 192 10.32 -1.05 17.49
C ALA A 192 10.44 -2.56 17.69
N MET A 193 11.13 -3.26 16.77
CA MET A 193 11.48 -4.67 16.87
C MET A 193 12.79 -4.94 17.64
N GLY A 194 13.39 -3.97 18.32
CA GLY A 194 14.64 -4.15 19.07
C GLY A 194 15.87 -4.44 18.19
N LEU A 195 15.79 -4.14 16.89
CA LEU A 195 16.87 -4.29 15.92
C LEU A 195 17.56 -2.94 15.68
N ASP A 196 18.85 -2.98 15.33
CA ASP A 196 19.54 -1.80 14.81
C ASP A 196 19.22 -1.63 13.33
N MET A 197 19.38 -0.40 12.85
CA MET A 197 19.48 -0.13 11.43
C MET A 197 20.58 -1.00 10.77
N LEU A 198 20.31 -1.44 9.55
CA LEU A 198 21.27 -2.19 8.74
C LEU A 198 22.24 -1.21 8.03
N PRO A 199 23.45 -1.66 7.64
CA PRO A 199 24.40 -0.81 6.93
C PRO A 199 23.81 -0.28 5.61
N ASP A 200 24.14 0.96 5.26
CA ASP A 200 23.65 1.62 4.05
C ASP A 200 23.97 0.85 2.76
N ASP A 201 25.14 0.20 2.70
CA ASP A 201 25.58 -0.60 1.55
C ASP A 201 24.79 -1.91 1.37
N ALA A 202 23.88 -2.24 2.30
CA ALA A 202 22.93 -3.33 2.13
C ALA A 202 21.69 -2.94 1.29
N PHE A 203 21.51 -1.66 0.96
CA PHE A 203 20.33 -1.18 0.24
C PHE A 203 20.69 -0.69 -1.17
N SER A 204 19.72 -0.77 -2.07
CA SER A 204 19.88 -0.23 -3.42
C SER A 204 19.98 1.29 -3.40
N GLY A 205 20.57 1.88 -4.45
CA GLY A 205 20.49 3.31 -4.71
C GLY A 205 19.31 3.70 -5.62
N LYS A 206 18.38 2.77 -5.89
CA LYS A 206 17.30 2.98 -6.86
C LYS A 206 16.18 3.84 -6.28
N VAL A 207 15.60 4.64 -7.16
CA VAL A 207 14.31 5.29 -6.89
C VAL A 207 13.22 4.24 -6.90
N TYR A 208 12.28 4.36 -5.96
CA TYR A 208 11.12 3.48 -5.85
C TYR A 208 9.82 4.27 -6.06
N ALA A 209 8.72 3.59 -6.37
CA ALA A 209 7.42 4.22 -6.65
C ALA A 209 6.71 4.63 -5.35
N THR A 210 7.34 5.48 -4.54
CA THR A 210 6.80 6.02 -3.30
C THR A 210 7.24 7.47 -3.14
N ASP A 211 6.37 8.31 -2.57
CA ASP A 211 6.62 9.74 -2.38
C ASP A 211 5.64 10.33 -1.35
N TRP A 212 5.82 11.61 -1.03
CA TRP A 212 4.85 12.41 -0.28
C TRP A 212 3.75 12.93 -1.21
N VAL A 213 2.50 12.85 -0.76
CA VAL A 213 1.33 13.14 -1.60
C VAL A 213 0.48 14.28 -1.03
N ASP A 214 -0.17 15.05 -1.90
CA ASP A 214 -1.09 16.12 -1.50
C ASP A 214 -2.42 15.51 -1.02
N THR A 215 -2.52 15.34 0.30
CA THR A 215 -3.70 14.79 0.96
C THR A 215 -4.71 15.84 1.40
N ALA A 216 -4.49 17.13 1.11
CA ALA A 216 -5.28 18.21 1.69
C ALA A 216 -6.78 18.10 1.33
N ALA A 217 -7.09 17.74 0.09
CA ALA A 217 -8.48 17.52 -0.34
C ALA A 217 -9.11 16.30 0.33
N GLY A 218 -8.38 15.18 0.39
CA GLY A 218 -8.82 13.97 1.08
C GLY A 218 -9.13 14.25 2.55
N GLN A 219 -8.22 14.92 3.26
CA GLN A 219 -8.40 15.20 4.68
C GLN A 219 -9.56 16.16 4.95
N ARG A 220 -9.73 17.23 4.15
CA ARG A 220 -10.86 18.15 4.31
C ARG A 220 -12.20 17.45 4.12
N LEU A 221 -12.30 16.53 3.17
CA LEU A 221 -13.55 15.86 2.84
C LEU A 221 -13.85 14.70 3.79
N LEU A 222 -12.82 13.96 4.22
CA LEU A 222 -12.97 12.69 4.90
C LEU A 222 -12.52 12.69 6.37
N GLY A 223 -11.82 13.72 6.86
CA GLY A 223 -11.48 13.88 8.28
C GLY A 223 -10.86 12.64 8.95
N TYR A 224 -9.93 11.98 8.24
CA TYR A 224 -9.46 10.64 8.57
C TYR A 224 -8.07 10.59 9.21
N GLN A 225 -7.20 11.56 8.91
CA GLN A 225 -5.85 11.65 9.46
C GLN A 225 -5.92 12.00 10.95
N ARG A 226 -5.76 10.99 11.80
CA ARG A 226 -5.83 11.09 13.26
C ARG A 226 -4.54 10.64 13.92
N ARG A 227 -3.71 9.90 13.20
CA ARG A 227 -2.47 9.30 13.67
C ARG A 227 -1.27 9.82 12.90
N VAL A 228 -0.13 9.85 13.58
CA VAL A 228 1.18 10.18 13.01
C VAL A 228 2.06 8.92 12.92
N PHE A 229 3.27 9.06 12.36
CA PHE A 229 4.16 7.92 12.19
C PHE A 229 4.49 7.19 13.50
N ASP A 230 4.74 7.94 14.59
CA ASP A 230 5.03 7.39 15.91
C ASP A 230 3.92 6.47 16.44
N ASP A 231 2.65 6.73 16.10
CA ASP A 231 1.53 5.87 16.49
C ASP A 231 1.64 4.50 15.80
N ILE A 232 2.03 4.46 14.52
CA ILE A 232 2.24 3.22 13.75
C ILE A 232 3.40 2.42 14.38
N VAL A 233 4.50 3.09 14.72
CA VAL A 233 5.68 2.49 15.39
C VAL A 233 5.27 1.89 16.74
N SER A 234 4.50 2.64 17.53
CA SER A 234 3.99 2.21 18.83
C SER A 234 3.07 1.00 18.72
N ASP A 235 2.13 1.00 17.77
CA ASP A 235 1.21 -0.12 17.56
C ASP A 235 1.95 -1.39 17.14
N ILE A 236 2.95 -1.29 16.26
CA ILE A 236 3.81 -2.42 15.91
C ILE A 236 4.59 -2.92 17.13
N ALA A 237 5.20 -2.02 17.92
CA ALA A 237 5.90 -2.40 19.14
C ALA A 237 4.97 -3.10 20.16
N ALA A 238 3.71 -2.69 20.23
CA ALA A 238 2.70 -3.30 21.09
C ALA A 238 2.37 -4.74 20.67
N THR A 239 2.39 -5.06 19.36
CA THR A 239 2.16 -6.44 18.88
C THR A 239 3.24 -7.43 19.34
N LEU A 240 4.46 -6.96 19.63
CA LEU A 240 5.54 -7.79 20.17
C LEU A 240 5.32 -8.16 21.63
N GLY A 241 4.53 -7.37 22.37
CA GLY A 241 4.24 -7.57 23.78
C GLY A 241 5.50 -7.77 24.61
N TRP A 242 5.51 -8.80 25.46
CA TRP A 242 6.66 -9.11 26.31
C TRP A 242 7.89 -9.61 25.53
N ARG A 243 7.72 -10.09 24.29
CA ARG A 243 8.82 -10.63 23.47
C ARG A 243 9.84 -9.57 23.09
N ARG A 244 9.45 -8.30 23.03
CA ARG A 244 10.37 -7.17 22.78
C ARG A 244 11.52 -7.11 23.78
N HIS A 245 11.28 -7.55 25.03
CA HIS A 245 12.32 -7.59 26.07
C HIS A 245 13.32 -8.73 25.88
N LEU A 246 12.98 -9.75 25.07
CA LEU A 246 13.87 -10.86 24.72
C LEU A 246 14.60 -10.65 23.39
N MET A 247 14.11 -9.76 22.53
CA MET A 247 14.69 -9.50 21.21
C MET A 247 16.16 -9.07 21.20
N PRO A 248 16.71 -8.35 22.20
CA PRO A 248 18.13 -8.02 22.23
C PRO A 248 19.06 -9.24 22.15
N LEU A 249 18.64 -10.40 22.67
CA LEU A 249 19.41 -11.63 22.63
C LEU A 249 19.44 -12.27 21.22
N ALA A 250 18.36 -12.11 20.46
CA ALA A 250 18.25 -12.63 19.09
C ALA A 250 18.82 -11.66 18.04
N ARG A 251 19.07 -10.40 18.43
CA ARG A 251 19.52 -9.29 17.56
C ARG A 251 20.65 -9.64 16.59
N PRO A 252 21.81 -10.21 17.01
CA PRO A 252 22.91 -10.48 16.06
C PRO A 252 22.53 -11.55 15.03
N PHE A 253 21.73 -12.53 15.42
CA PHE A 253 21.27 -13.60 14.53
C PHE A 253 20.23 -13.07 13.53
N ALA A 254 19.24 -12.31 14.02
CA ALA A 254 18.23 -11.68 13.19
C ALA A 254 18.86 -10.73 12.16
N ARG A 255 19.79 -9.86 12.61
CA ARG A 255 20.53 -8.95 11.73
C ARG A 255 21.32 -9.71 10.65
N ARG A 256 22.01 -10.78 11.02
CA ARG A 256 22.77 -11.61 10.07
C ARG A 256 21.86 -12.34 9.08
N ALA A 257 20.68 -12.79 9.52
CA ALA A 257 19.70 -13.41 8.65
C ALA A 257 19.14 -12.41 7.63
N MET A 258 18.78 -11.20 8.08
CA MET A 258 18.30 -10.13 7.19
C MET A 258 19.36 -9.72 6.16
N LEU A 259 20.62 -9.52 6.58
CA LEU A 259 21.69 -9.13 5.66
C LEU A 259 21.98 -10.17 4.57
N ARG A 260 21.70 -11.45 4.82
CA ARG A 260 21.83 -12.51 3.80
C ARG A 260 20.77 -12.41 2.70
N MET A 261 19.69 -11.66 2.95
CA MET A 261 18.64 -11.41 1.97
C MET A 261 18.95 -10.20 1.08
N SER A 262 19.87 -9.32 1.51
CA SER A 262 20.31 -8.21 0.69
C SER A 262 21.17 -8.71 -0.48
N PRO A 263 20.81 -8.39 -1.73
CA PRO A 263 21.67 -8.66 -2.88
C PRO A 263 22.83 -7.65 -2.99
N TYR A 264 22.83 -6.58 -2.19
CA TYR A 264 23.80 -5.49 -2.22
C TYR A 264 24.90 -5.62 -1.16
N ALA A 265 24.59 -6.27 -0.04
CA ALA A 265 25.54 -6.45 1.05
C ALA A 265 26.79 -7.21 0.57
N GLY A 266 27.95 -6.56 0.59
CA GLY A 266 29.23 -7.19 0.27
C GLY A 266 29.54 -8.38 1.20
N PRO A 267 30.47 -9.29 0.84
CA PRO A 267 30.84 -10.41 1.70
C PRO A 267 31.27 -9.86 3.06
N THR A 268 30.52 -10.23 4.10
CA THR A 268 30.64 -9.75 5.48
C THR A 268 32.09 -9.44 5.85
N ARG A 269 32.44 -8.15 5.98
CA ARG A 269 33.65 -7.76 6.70
C ARG A 269 33.41 -8.15 8.16
N VAL A 270 33.92 -9.32 8.54
CA VAL A 270 34.06 -9.71 9.94
C VAL A 270 34.84 -8.57 10.61
N PRO A 271 34.32 -7.95 11.68
CA PRO A 271 35.09 -6.91 12.38
C PRO A 271 36.40 -7.55 12.83
N ALA A 272 37.52 -6.94 12.40
CA ALA A 272 38.84 -7.38 12.82
C ALA A 272 38.88 -7.39 14.36
N ALA A 273 39.31 -8.50 14.94
CA ALA A 273 39.50 -8.60 16.38
C ALA A 273 40.46 -7.47 16.83
N PRO A 274 40.19 -6.82 17.98
CA PRO A 274 41.08 -5.80 18.50
C PRO A 274 42.46 -6.40 18.72
N ARG A 275 43.49 -5.74 18.19
CA ARG A 275 44.90 -6.01 18.49
C ARG A 275 45.26 -5.49 19.87
#